data_AF-A0A9P0LYZ6-F1
#
_entry.id   AF-A0A9P0LYZ6-F1
#
_cell.length_a   1.000
_cell.length_b   1.000
_cell.length_c   1.000
_cell.angle_alpha   90.00
_cell.angle_beta   90.00
_cell.angle_gamma   90.00
#
_symmetry.space_group_name_H-M   'P 1'
#
loop_
_entity.id
_entity.type
_entity.pdbx_description
1 polymer ?
#
loop_
_entity_poly.entity_id
_entity_poly.type
_entity_poly.pdbx_seq_one_letter_code
_entity_poly.pdbx_strand_id
1 'polypeptide(L)'
;MVIPPWIINPYGDIEETNVIIQEELTELSTNEELKVQFKNGYQQFWMQNNIPVTYPVLWNIARKFLVSFPSSYLVERGFSVVTNLLNEKKKQTGHH
;
A
#
# COMPACT_ATOMS: atom_id res chain seq x y z
N MET A 1 -9.09 3.48 9.52
CA MET A 1 -7.70 3.97 9.64
C MET A 1 -7.49 5.01 8.55
N VAL A 2 -6.96 6.19 8.89
CA VAL A 2 -6.61 7.22 7.90
C VAL A 2 -5.19 6.95 7.45
N ILE A 3 -4.96 6.86 6.14
CA ILE A 3 -3.63 6.71 5.56
C ILE A 3 -2.97 8.10 5.55
N PRO A 4 -1.80 8.29 6.18
CA PRO A 4 -1.05 9.53 6.05
C PRO A 4 -0.82 9.92 4.59
N PRO A 5 -1.04 11.18 4.20
CA PRO A 5 -0.90 11.63 2.79
C PRO A 5 0.49 11.35 2.21
N TRP A 6 1.52 11.45 3.05
CA TRP A 6 2.91 11.20 2.65
C TRP A 6 3.19 9.75 2.25
N ILE A 7 2.37 8.78 2.65
CA ILE A 7 2.49 7.39 2.16
C ILE A 7 2.09 7.30 0.69
N ILE A 8 1.11 8.10 0.28
CA ILE A 8 0.63 8.13 -1.11
C ILE A 8 1.54 9.03 -1.95
N ASN A 9 1.93 10.18 -1.40
CA ASN A 9 2.82 11.12 -2.05
C ASN A 9 3.83 11.70 -1.04
N PRO A 10 5.01 11.08 -0.87
CA PRO A 10 6.03 11.57 0.07
C PRO A 10 6.73 12.86 -0.39
N TYR A 11 6.47 13.30 -1.63
CA TYR A 11 6.97 14.55 -2.20
C TYR A 11 5.94 15.69 -2.17
N GLY A 12 4.77 15.46 -1.56
CA GLY A 12 3.73 16.48 -1.41
C GLY A 12 4.00 17.45 -0.27
N ASP A 13 3.05 18.36 -0.05
CA ASP A 13 3.02 19.18 1.16
C ASP A 13 2.54 18.31 2.33
N ILE A 14 3.37 18.18 3.37
CA ILE A 14 3.17 17.21 4.45
C ILE A 14 3.20 17.93 5.80
N GLU A 15 2.04 18.03 6.43
CA GLU A 15 1.88 18.55 7.80
C GLU A 15 2.13 17.46 8.85
N GLU A 16 3.28 16.80 8.79
CA GLU A 16 3.65 15.79 9.79
C GLU A 16 4.27 16.46 11.03
N THR A 17 3.76 16.19 12.22
CA THR A 17 4.23 16.87 13.45
C THR A 17 5.38 16.14 14.14
N ASN A 18 5.65 14.90 13.73
CA ASN A 18 6.74 14.11 14.27
C ASN A 18 8.07 14.47 13.59
N VAL A 19 8.98 15.04 14.38
CA VAL A 19 10.32 15.47 13.94
C VAL A 19 11.11 14.37 13.26
N ILE A 20 11.03 13.12 13.75
CA ILE A 20 11.79 11.99 13.19
C ILE A 20 11.26 11.64 11.80
N ILE A 21 9.94 11.70 11.61
CA ILE A 21 9.31 11.43 10.31
C ILE A 21 9.62 12.56 9.33
N GLN A 22 9.60 13.82 9.80
CA GLN A 22 9.96 14.96 8.98
C GLN A 22 11.42 14.92 8.51
N GLU A 23 12.35 14.48 9.35
CA GLU A 23 13.77 14.35 8.98
C GLU A 23 13.94 13.33 7.84
N GLU A 24 13.41 12.12 7.99
CA GLU A 24 13.47 11.11 6.92
C GLU A 24 12.72 11.55 5.66
N LEU A 25 11.57 12.23 5.78
CA LEU A 25 10.85 12.77 4.63
C LEU A 25 11.65 13.84 3.90
N THR A 26 12.36 14.69 4.64
CA THR A 26 13.21 15.73 4.06
C THR A 26 14.36 15.09 3.29
N GLU A 27 15.06 14.11 3.87
CA GLU A 27 16.13 13.39 3.19
C GLU A 27 15.63 12.59 1.97
N LEU A 28 14.45 11.98 2.07
CA LEU A 28 13.81 11.30 0.95
C LEU A 28 13.44 12.30 -0.17
N SER A 29 12.98 13.51 0.19
CA SER A 29 12.58 14.55 -0.76
C SER A 29 13.77 15.13 -1.54
N THR A 30 14.97 15.15 -0.94
CA THR A 30 16.21 15.60 -1.61
C THR A 30 16.81 14.52 -2.51
N ASN A 31 16.37 13.27 -2.39
CA ASN A 31 16.84 12.17 -3.20
C ASN A 31 16.12 12.12 -4.57
N GLU A 32 16.75 12.70 -5.59
CA GLU A 32 16.22 12.76 -6.95
C GLU A 32 16.09 11.38 -7.62
N GLU A 33 16.96 10.43 -7.29
CA GLU A 33 16.92 9.07 -7.84
C GLU A 33 15.66 8.34 -7.39
N LEU A 34 15.33 8.45 -6.11
CA LEU A 34 14.09 7.93 -5.53
C LEU A 34 12.85 8.57 -6.14
N LYS A 35 12.93 9.85 -6.50
CA LYS A 35 11.83 10.57 -7.16
C LYS A 35 11.55 10.02 -8.57
N VAL A 36 12.59 9.55 -9.28
CA VAL A 36 12.41 8.86 -10.56
C VAL A 36 11.75 7.49 -10.35
N GLN A 37 12.18 6.72 -9.34
CA GLN A 37 11.61 5.41 -9.02
C GLN A 37 10.14 5.49 -8.61
N PHE A 38 9.74 6.60 -7.95
CA PHE A 38 8.36 6.85 -7.55
C PHE A 38 7.36 6.89 -8.74
N LYS A 39 7.83 7.13 -9.98
CA LYS A 39 6.96 7.11 -11.18
C LYS A 39 6.28 5.76 -11.42
N ASN A 40 6.83 4.67 -10.87
CA ASN A 40 6.21 3.35 -10.95
C ASN A 40 5.01 3.19 -9.99
N GLY A 41 4.82 4.14 -9.07
CA GLY A 41 3.73 4.16 -8.10
C GLY A 41 4.19 3.91 -6.67
N TYR A 42 3.42 4.42 -5.72
CA TYR A 42 3.81 4.44 -4.30
C TYR A 42 4.00 3.02 -3.70
N GLN A 43 3.20 2.03 -4.12
CA GLN A 43 3.34 0.66 -3.60
C GLN A 43 4.69 0.04 -3.96
N GLN A 44 5.07 0.11 -5.24
CA GLN A 44 6.36 -0.40 -5.70
C GLN A 44 7.51 0.41 -5.10
N PHE A 45 7.34 1.73 -4.97
CA PHE A 45 8.30 2.60 -4.31
C PHE A 45 8.64 2.13 -2.90
N TRP A 46 7.63 1.92 -2.05
CA TRP A 46 7.86 1.51 -0.66
C TRP A 46 8.39 0.07 -0.54
N MET A 47 8.06 -0.82 -1.49
CA MET A 47 8.50 -2.22 -1.48
C MET A 47 9.96 -2.45 -1.97
N GLN A 48 10.69 -1.39 -2.32
CA GLN A 48 12.10 -1.51 -2.71
C GLN A 48 12.98 -1.95 -1.52
N ASN A 49 14.02 -2.75 -1.79
CA ASN A 49 14.89 -3.31 -0.73
C ASN A 49 15.74 -2.27 0.02
N ASN A 50 15.99 -1.11 -0.58
CA ASN A 50 16.76 -0.03 0.03
C ASN A 50 15.94 0.76 1.06
N ILE A 51 14.63 0.96 0.82
CA ILE A 51 13.76 1.79 1.66
C ILE A 51 13.74 1.35 3.14
N PRO A 52 13.62 0.06 3.49
CA PRO A 52 13.68 -0.39 4.89
C PRO A 52 14.99 -0.10 5.61
N VAL A 53 16.09 0.08 4.87
CA VAL A 53 17.43 0.30 5.40
C VAL A 53 17.73 1.80 5.49
N THR A 54 17.36 2.56 4.45
CA THR A 54 17.62 4.00 4.36
C THR A 54 16.61 4.83 5.15
N TYR A 55 15.34 4.42 5.18
CA TYR A 55 14.24 5.14 5.85
C TYR A 55 13.43 4.18 6.73
N PRO A 56 14.04 3.60 7.79
CA PRO A 56 13.41 2.60 8.62
C PRO A 56 12.15 3.11 9.33
N VAL A 57 12.08 4.39 9.70
CA VAL A 57 10.93 4.96 10.41
C VAL A 57 9.73 5.08 9.47
N LEU A 58 9.93 5.68 8.29
CA LEU A 58 8.91 5.79 7.25
C LEU A 58 8.41 4.41 6.82
N TRP A 59 9.33 3.47 6.57
CA TRP A 59 8.97 2.11 6.19
C TRP A 59 8.12 1.40 7.24
N ASN A 60 8.46 1.53 8.53
CA ASN A 60 7.73 0.85 9.60
C ASN A 60 6.27 1.30 9.71
N ILE A 61 5.98 2.53 9.30
CA ILE A 61 4.62 3.06 9.23
C ILE A 61 3.98 2.61 7.92
N ALA A 62 4.62 2.86 6.77
CA ALA A 62 4.12 2.50 5.44
C ALA A 62 3.74 1.02 5.33
N ARG A 63 4.57 0.12 5.86
CA ARG A 63 4.32 -1.34 5.81
C ARG A 63 3.00 -1.74 6.48
N LYS A 64 2.56 -1.05 7.54
CA LYS A 64 1.30 -1.37 8.21
C LYS A 64 0.11 -1.14 7.29
N PHE A 65 0.18 -0.11 6.46
CA PHE A 65 -0.84 0.21 5.48
C PHE A 65 -0.73 -0.69 4.23
N LEU A 66 0.49 -0.96 3.76
CA LEU A 66 0.73 -1.84 2.62
C LEU A 66 0.32 -3.29 2.89
N VAL A 67 0.52 -3.81 4.10
CA VAL A 67 0.16 -5.19 4.49
C VAL A 67 -1.34 -5.34 4.79
N SER A 68 -2.04 -4.24 5.10
CA SER A 68 -3.49 -4.27 5.35
C SER A 68 -4.33 -4.40 4.08
N PHE A 69 -3.79 -4.03 2.91
CA PHE A 69 -4.53 -3.99 1.65
C PHE A 69 -4.72 -5.36 0.96
N PRO A 70 -3.74 -6.29 0.97
CA PRO A 70 -3.90 -7.60 0.35
C PRO A 70 -4.99 -8.45 1.01
N SER A 71 -5.17 -8.38 2.34
CA SER A 71 -6.13 -9.25 3.01
C SER A 71 -7.57 -8.96 2.58
N SER A 72 -8.00 -7.69 2.54
CA SER A 72 -9.37 -7.35 2.12
C SER A 72 -9.62 -7.67 0.64
N TYR A 73 -8.71 -7.29 -0.26
CA TYR A 73 -8.86 -7.62 -1.68
C TYR A 73 -8.86 -9.14 -1.94
N LEU A 74 -7.99 -9.89 -1.25
CA LEU A 74 -7.95 -11.36 -1.36
C LEU A 74 -9.19 -12.01 -0.75
N VAL A 75 -9.72 -11.48 0.35
CA VAL A 75 -10.97 -11.97 0.95
C VAL A 75 -12.15 -11.71 0.01
N GLU A 76 -12.28 -10.50 -0.54
CA GLU A 76 -13.35 -10.14 -1.47
C GLU A 76 -13.31 -10.99 -2.74
N ARG A 77 -12.12 -11.16 -3.33
CA ARG A 77 -11.93 -12.06 -4.48
C ARG A 77 -12.25 -13.51 -4.12
N GLY A 78 -11.80 -14.00 -2.96
CA GLY A 78 -12.11 -15.35 -2.48
C GLY A 78 -13.60 -15.58 -2.32
N PHE A 79 -14.31 -14.67 -1.66
CA PHE A 79 -15.77 -14.73 -1.49
C PHE A 79 -16.51 -14.62 -2.82
N SER A 80 -16.05 -13.78 -3.75
CA SER A 80 -16.62 -13.65 -5.10
C SER A 80 -16.53 -14.97 -5.88
N VAL A 81 -15.40 -15.66 -5.81
CA VAL A 81 -15.24 -16.98 -6.46
C VAL A 81 -16.18 -18.02 -5.83
N VAL A 82 -16.27 -18.07 -4.49
CA VAL A 82 -17.15 -19.02 -3.78
C VAL A 82 -18.63 -18.77 -4.10
N THR A 83 -19.05 -17.51 -4.13
CA THR A 83 -20.43 -17.13 -4.47
C THR A 83 -20.78 -17.43 -5.93
N ASN A 84 -19.85 -17.20 -6.86
CA ASN A 84 -20.02 -17.60 -8.25
C ASN A 84 -20.18 -19.13 -8.39
N LEU A 85 -19.36 -19.92 -7.70
CA LEU A 85 -19.44 -21.38 -7.70
C LEU A 85 -20.79 -21.90 -7.14
N LEU A 86 -21.26 -21.30 -6.04
CA LEU A 86 -22.55 -21.63 -5.43
C LEU A 86 -23.74 -21.31 -6.36
N ASN A 87 -23.69 -20.18 -7.07
CA ASN A 87 -24.73 -19.80 -8.01
C ASN A 87 -24.75 -20.71 -9.25
N GLU A 88 -23.60 -21.11 -9.77
CA GLU A 88 -23.51 -22.09 -10.86
C GLU A 88 -24.09 -23.45 -10.44
N LYS A 89 -23.80 -23.92 -9.22
CA LYS A 89 -24.38 -25.17 -8.71
C LYS A 89 -25.90 -25.13 -8.56
N LYS A 90 -26.46 -24.00 -8.12
CA LYS A 90 -27.92 -23.82 -7.98
C LYS A 90 -28.65 -23.77 -9.32
N LYS A 91 -28.04 -23.20 -10.37
CA LYS A 91 -28.61 -23.22 -11.72
C LYS A 91 -28.66 -24.65 -12.30
N GLN A 92 -27.69 -25.50 -11.95
CA GLN A 92 -27.67 -26.91 -12.37
C GLN A 92 -28.74 -27.76 -11.67
N THR A 93 -29.11 -27.46 -10.42
CA THR A 93 -30.13 -28.21 -9.68
C THR A 93 -31.56 -27.69 -9.86
N GLY A 94 -31.77 -26.48 -10.40
CA GLY A 94 -33.09 -25.94 -10.74
C GLY A 94 -33.63 -26.32 -12.13
N HIS A 95 -32.93 -27.21 -12.84
CA HIS A 95 -33.33 -27.74 -14.15
C HIS A 95 -33.67 -29.24 -14.08
N HIS A 96 -34.23 -29.69 -12.96
CA HIS A 96 -34.82 -31.02 -12.82
C HIS A 96 -36.23 -30.93 -12.26
#